data_AF-A0AAD6PG51-F1
#
_entry.id   AF-A0AAD6PG51-F1
#
_cell.length_a   1.000
_cell.length_b   1.000
_cell.length_c   1.000
_cell.angle_alpha   90.00
_cell.angle_beta   90.00
_cell.angle_gamma   90.00
#
_symmetry.space_group_name_H-M   'P 1'
#
loop_
_entity.id
_entity.type
_entity.pdbx_description
1 polymer ?
#
loop_
_entity_poly.entity_id
_entity_poly.type
_entity_poly.pdbx_seq_one_letter_code
_entity_poly.pdbx_strand_id
1 'polypeptide(L)'
;MEDDTVEKSSIVTGLIENRAKEVGMAAFDLRSATLHLSQYIETSSSYQNTKTLLQFYDPVVVIVPPNKFAPDGMLGVSDLVDGFYASVKKVVMARGCFDDTKGVVLIKNLAAAEPSALGLDTYYKQYYLCLAAAAATIKWIEAEKGVIVTNHSLLVTFNGSFDHMSIDATSVRNLEIIEPFHSNLLGTTNKKRSLFHMLKTTKTTGGTRLLRANLLQPLKDITTINTRLDCLDELMSNEQLFFGLSQALRKFPKETDRVLCHFCFKPKKVTNEVAGADNARRSQVLISSIILLKTALDALPLLSKALKDAKSFLLANVYKTISENEKYFSIRKRVGEVIDEDVLHARAPFIARTQQCFAVKAGIDGLLDIARRTFCDTSEAIHNLANKYREEFKLPNLKLPFNNRQGFYFSIPQKDIQGKLPSKFIQVLKHGNNIHCSTLELASLNVRNKSAAAECYIRTEVCLEALLNSIREDVSALTLLAEVLCLLDMIINSFAYTISTKPVDRYTRPEFTSSGPLAIDAGRHPYPGKHTR
;
A
#
# COMPACT_ATOMS: atom_id res chain seq x y z
N MET A 1 -14.67 -7.62 15.16
CA MET A 1 -13.31 -7.38 15.69
C MET A 1 -12.47 -7.09 14.49
N GLU A 2 -12.35 -5.80 14.17
CA GLU A 2 -11.52 -5.32 13.09
C GLU A 2 -10.06 -5.61 13.48
N ASP A 3 -9.38 -6.30 12.59
CA ASP A 3 -7.96 -6.60 12.68
C ASP A 3 -7.24 -5.27 12.44
N ASP A 4 -7.07 -4.47 13.51
CA ASP A 4 -6.12 -3.36 13.58
C ASP A 4 -4.71 -4.00 13.55
N THR A 5 -4.36 -4.64 12.44
CA THR A 5 -2.99 -5.05 12.16
C THR A 5 -2.20 -3.77 12.00
N VAL A 6 -1.40 -3.43 13.01
CA VAL A 6 -0.28 -2.48 12.89
C VAL A 6 0.45 -2.85 11.60
N GLU A 7 0.25 -2.06 10.54
CA GLU A 7 0.77 -2.35 9.22
C GLU A 7 2.30 -2.29 9.29
N LYS A 8 2.93 -3.47 9.35
CA LYS A 8 4.38 -3.59 9.31
C LYS A 8 4.90 -2.95 8.03
N SER A 9 6.06 -2.30 8.11
CA SER A 9 6.76 -1.76 6.96
C SER A 9 6.97 -2.85 5.88
N SER A 10 7.20 -2.42 4.64
CA SER A 10 7.51 -3.27 3.47
C SER A 10 8.85 -2.91 2.85
N ILE A 11 9.60 -2.03 3.51
CA ILE A 11 10.80 -1.43 2.96
C ILE A 11 11.98 -2.37 3.16
N VAL A 12 12.77 -2.53 2.11
CA VAL A 12 14.06 -3.22 2.11
C VAL A 12 15.12 -2.16 1.88
N THR A 13 16.12 -2.09 2.75
CA THR A 13 17.17 -1.07 2.67
C THR A 13 18.52 -1.71 2.41
N GLY A 14 19.18 -1.32 1.32
CA GLY A 14 20.60 -1.59 1.09
C GLY A 14 21.46 -0.49 1.65
N LEU A 15 22.59 -0.87 2.24
CA LEU A 15 23.56 0.02 2.85
C LEU A 15 24.97 -0.38 2.44
N ILE A 16 25.77 0.62 2.04
CA ILE A 16 27.20 0.47 1.78
C ILE A 16 27.94 1.73 2.21
N GLU A 17 29.19 1.57 2.63
CA GLU A 17 30.07 2.68 2.96
C GLU A 17 31.42 2.58 2.24
N ASN A 18 32.09 3.72 2.08
CA ASN A 18 33.46 3.79 1.58
C ASN A 18 34.47 4.11 2.70
N ARG A 19 35.73 4.31 2.31
CA ARG A 19 36.83 4.66 3.24
C ARG A 19 36.73 6.05 3.85
N ALA A 20 35.94 6.94 3.26
CA ALA A 20 35.74 8.31 3.70
C ALA A 20 34.49 8.47 4.60
N LYS A 21 33.89 7.37 5.10
CA LYS A 21 32.61 7.35 5.83
C LYS A 21 31.46 7.99 5.06
N GLU A 22 31.55 7.98 3.75
CA GLU A 22 30.41 8.25 2.90
C GLU A 22 29.55 7.00 2.87
N VAL A 23 28.25 7.17 3.16
CA VAL A 23 27.28 6.08 3.20
C VAL A 23 26.32 6.26 2.04
N GLY A 24 26.16 5.18 1.26
CA GLY A 24 25.12 5.02 0.27
C GLY A 24 23.98 4.18 0.84
N MET A 25 22.76 4.70 0.76
CA MET A 25 21.53 4.03 1.15
C MET A 25 20.59 3.92 -0.05
N ALA A 26 19.97 2.76 -0.19
CA ALA A 26 18.88 2.52 -1.14
C ALA A 26 17.71 1.90 -0.38
N ALA A 27 16.63 2.65 -0.17
CA ALA A 27 15.41 2.16 0.46
C ALA A 27 14.35 1.88 -0.60
N PHE A 28 14.03 0.60 -0.78
CA PHE A 28 13.06 0.12 -1.76
C PHE A 28 11.74 -0.22 -1.06
N ASP A 29 10.64 0.42 -1.43
CA ASP A 29 9.30 0.05 -0.96
C ASP A 29 8.59 -0.87 -1.97
N LEU A 30 8.46 -2.15 -1.59
CA LEU A 30 7.76 -3.17 -2.39
C LEU A 30 6.27 -2.88 -2.59
N ARG A 31 5.64 -2.07 -1.73
CA ARG A 31 4.21 -1.76 -1.85
C ARG A 31 3.95 -0.64 -2.85
N SER A 32 4.81 0.36 -2.87
CA SER A 32 4.63 1.57 -3.69
C SER A 32 5.52 1.60 -4.93
N ALA A 33 6.36 0.59 -5.14
CA ALA A 33 7.33 0.55 -6.24
C ALA A 33 8.16 1.85 -6.31
N THR A 34 8.56 2.35 -5.13
CA THR A 34 9.45 3.50 -4.99
C THR A 34 10.82 3.05 -4.52
N LEU A 35 11.84 3.73 -5.03
CA LEU A 35 13.23 3.56 -4.63
C LEU A 35 13.79 4.93 -4.24
N HIS A 36 14.08 5.08 -2.96
CA HIS A 36 14.71 6.27 -2.40
C HIS A 36 16.21 6.03 -2.30
N LEU A 37 16.97 6.86 -3.00
CA LEU A 37 18.43 6.85 -3.00
C LEU A 37 18.93 8.02 -2.17
N SER A 38 19.87 7.74 -1.26
CA SER A 38 20.52 8.77 -0.46
C SER A 38 22.01 8.48 -0.37
N GLN A 39 22.83 9.52 -0.55
CA GLN A 39 24.27 9.46 -0.31
C GLN A 39 24.68 10.67 0.50
N TYR A 40 25.40 10.43 1.60
CA TYR A 40 25.80 11.47 2.54
C TYR A 40 27.07 11.06 3.27
N ILE A 41 27.82 12.05 3.73
CA ILE A 41 29.00 11.84 4.57
C ILE A 41 28.55 11.74 6.02
N GLU A 42 29.00 10.69 6.69
CA GLU A 42 28.83 10.57 8.12
C GLU A 42 29.99 11.27 8.84
N THR A 43 29.67 12.40 9.47
CA THR A 43 30.64 13.25 10.16
C THR A 43 30.96 12.74 11.57
N SER A 44 30.15 11.84 12.11
CA SER A 44 30.27 11.32 13.47
C SER A 44 30.51 9.80 13.47
N SER A 45 31.28 9.27 14.43
CA SER A 45 31.38 7.81 14.64
C SER A 45 30.06 7.18 15.11
N SER A 46 29.05 8.00 15.41
CA SER A 46 27.75 7.58 15.91
C SER A 46 26.76 7.20 14.81
N TYR A 47 27.07 7.49 13.54
CA TYR A 47 26.22 7.21 12.37
C TYR A 47 24.80 7.77 12.47
N GLN A 48 24.68 9.01 12.96
CA GLN A 48 23.39 9.59 13.32
C GLN A 48 22.48 9.81 12.11
N ASN A 49 23.04 10.15 10.95
CA ASN A 49 22.26 10.33 9.72
C ASN A 49 21.70 8.98 9.25
N THR A 50 22.54 7.94 9.23
CA THR A 50 22.12 6.57 8.88
C THR A 50 21.07 6.04 9.85
N LYS A 51 21.23 6.26 11.16
CA LYS A 51 20.23 5.88 12.16
C LYS A 51 18.90 6.60 11.93
N THR A 52 18.94 7.90 11.68
CA THR A 52 17.74 8.71 11.44
C THR A 52 16.99 8.20 10.20
N LEU A 53 17.70 7.92 9.11
CA LEU A 53 17.10 7.38 7.89
C LEU A 53 16.56 5.95 8.07
N LEU A 54 17.27 5.07 8.79
CA LEU A 54 16.75 3.75 9.13
C LEU A 54 15.50 3.83 10.02
N GLN A 55 15.42 4.81 10.93
CA GLN A 55 14.23 5.04 11.76
C GLN A 55 13.07 5.58 10.94
N PHE A 56 13.38 6.43 9.96
CA PHE A 56 12.41 6.99 9.03
C PHE A 56 11.81 5.90 8.12
N TYR A 57 12.66 5.11 7.47
CA TYR A 57 12.24 4.07 6.53
C TYR A 57 11.71 2.81 7.22
N ASP A 58 12.05 2.60 8.50
CA ASP A 58 11.61 1.45 9.30
C ASP A 58 11.72 0.11 8.53
N PRO A 59 12.90 -0.28 8.02
CA PRO A 59 13.00 -1.41 7.09
C PRO A 59 12.72 -2.76 7.76
N VAL A 60 12.15 -3.69 6.98
CA VAL A 60 11.96 -5.09 7.39
C VAL A 60 13.24 -5.89 7.21
N VAL A 61 14.04 -5.50 6.23
CA VAL A 61 15.29 -6.15 5.86
C VAL A 61 16.34 -5.09 5.58
N VAL A 62 17.53 -5.27 6.15
CA VAL A 62 18.69 -4.42 5.87
C VAL A 62 19.79 -5.27 5.22
N ILE A 63 20.21 -4.88 4.03
CA ILE A 63 21.20 -5.58 3.21
C ILE A 63 22.52 -4.83 3.33
N VAL A 64 23.58 -5.51 3.76
CA VAL A 64 24.91 -4.93 3.98
C VAL A 64 26.02 -5.79 3.37
N PRO A 65 27.19 -5.20 3.05
CA PRO A 65 28.38 -5.96 2.68
C PRO A 65 28.93 -6.76 3.88
N PRO A 66 29.82 -7.75 3.64
CA PRO A 66 30.36 -8.63 4.69
C PRO A 66 31.37 -7.94 5.63
N ASN A 67 31.83 -6.73 5.29
CA ASN A 67 32.81 -6.00 6.09
C ASN A 67 32.16 -5.51 7.38
N LYS A 68 32.68 -5.98 8.52
CA LYS A 68 32.23 -5.56 9.86
C LYS A 68 32.80 -4.19 10.26
N PHE A 69 34.06 -3.96 9.92
CA PHE A 69 34.77 -2.74 10.24
C PHE A 69 34.77 -1.75 9.07
N ALA A 70 34.61 -0.47 9.40
CA ALA A 70 34.89 0.62 8.50
C ALA A 70 36.41 0.66 8.19
N PRO A 71 36.82 1.32 7.09
CA PRO A 71 38.21 1.28 6.64
C PRO A 71 39.23 1.96 7.57
N ASP A 72 38.76 2.68 8.59
CA ASP A 72 39.53 3.27 9.69
C ASP A 72 39.65 2.34 10.92
N GLY A 73 39.13 1.11 10.84
CA GLY A 73 39.13 0.14 11.94
C GLY A 73 38.03 0.34 12.98
N MET A 74 37.16 1.34 12.80
CA MET A 74 35.99 1.58 13.65
C MET A 74 34.80 0.72 13.21
N LEU A 75 33.73 0.68 14.01
CA LEU A 75 32.50 -0.03 13.67
C LEU A 75 31.94 0.51 12.34
N GLY A 76 31.73 -0.39 11.39
CA GLY A 76 31.16 -0.07 10.09
C GLY A 76 29.63 -0.11 10.09
N VAL A 77 29.03 0.25 8.96
CA VAL A 77 27.57 0.23 8.78
C VAL A 77 26.98 -1.17 9.00
N SER A 78 27.75 -2.24 8.75
CA SER A 78 27.33 -3.62 9.03
C SER A 78 27.14 -3.89 10.52
N ASP A 79 28.08 -3.46 11.36
CA ASP A 79 28.01 -3.64 12.82
C ASP A 79 27.00 -2.68 13.47
N LEU A 80 26.76 -1.51 12.87
CA LEU A 80 25.68 -0.60 13.30
C LEU A 80 24.32 -1.28 13.29
N VAL A 81 24.03 -2.06 12.24
CA VAL A 81 22.76 -2.80 12.13
C VAL A 81 22.65 -3.85 13.24
N ASP A 82 23.76 -4.52 13.57
CA ASP A 82 23.80 -5.52 14.65
C ASP A 82 23.56 -4.88 16.03
N GLY A 83 24.13 -3.71 16.28
CA GLY A 83 24.07 -3.05 17.58
C GLY A 83 22.78 -2.26 17.85
N PHE A 84 22.21 -1.60 16.85
CA PHE A 84 21.09 -0.65 17.03
C PHE A 84 19.78 -1.11 16.39
N TYR A 85 19.81 -2.16 15.56
CA TYR A 85 18.66 -2.65 14.79
C TYR A 85 18.51 -4.18 14.85
N ALA A 86 18.84 -4.78 16.00
CA ALA A 86 18.83 -6.23 16.20
C ALA A 86 17.46 -6.92 15.94
N SER A 87 16.35 -6.17 15.98
CA SER A 87 15.01 -6.69 15.67
C SER A 87 14.72 -6.85 14.17
N VAL A 88 15.55 -6.25 13.30
CA VAL A 88 15.36 -6.24 11.85
C VAL A 88 16.23 -7.32 11.19
N LYS A 89 15.71 -8.00 10.15
CA LYS A 89 16.45 -9.06 9.45
C LYS A 89 17.63 -8.45 8.69
N LYS A 90 18.85 -8.64 9.21
CA LYS A 90 20.09 -8.32 8.49
C LYS A 90 20.40 -9.42 7.47
N VAL A 91 20.72 -9.02 6.24
CA VAL A 91 21.18 -9.90 5.16
C VAL A 91 22.55 -9.45 4.71
N VAL A 92 23.51 -10.36 4.72
CA VAL A 92 24.86 -10.10 4.24
C VAL A 92 24.98 -10.59 2.81
N MET A 93 25.35 -9.70 1.88
CA MET A 93 25.60 -10.04 0.47
C MET A 93 27.05 -9.77 0.10
N ALA A 94 27.60 -10.61 -0.79
CA ALA A 94 28.97 -10.42 -1.29
C ALA A 94 29.16 -9.01 -1.89
N ARG A 95 30.32 -8.40 -1.66
CA ARG A 95 30.61 -7.03 -2.11
C ARG A 95 30.43 -6.82 -3.62
N GLY A 96 30.67 -7.85 -4.45
CA GLY A 96 30.40 -7.80 -5.89
C GLY A 96 28.92 -7.67 -6.29
N CYS A 97 27.98 -7.77 -5.33
CA CYS A 97 26.57 -7.43 -5.55
C CYS A 97 26.30 -5.93 -5.41
N PHE A 98 27.18 -5.19 -4.72
CA PHE A 98 27.12 -3.75 -4.57
C PHE A 98 27.97 -3.09 -5.67
N ASP A 99 27.43 -3.12 -6.88
CA ASP A 99 28.11 -2.65 -8.08
C ASP A 99 27.39 -1.40 -8.59
N ASP A 100 28.07 -0.27 -8.56
CA ASP A 100 27.56 1.03 -8.96
C ASP A 100 27.26 1.07 -10.47
N THR A 101 28.08 0.44 -11.31
CA THR A 101 27.85 0.38 -12.75
C THR A 101 26.58 -0.40 -13.10
N LYS A 102 26.36 -1.55 -12.43
CA LYS A 102 25.11 -2.30 -12.55
C LYS A 102 23.93 -1.50 -11.97
N GLY A 103 24.15 -0.80 -10.87
CA GLY A 103 23.18 0.11 -10.27
C GLY A 103 22.69 1.16 -11.26
N VAL A 104 23.60 1.88 -11.93
CA VAL A 104 23.26 2.87 -12.96
C VAL A 104 22.39 2.26 -14.05
N VAL A 105 22.79 1.11 -14.60
CA VAL A 105 22.03 0.43 -15.67
C VAL A 105 20.64 0.03 -15.20
N LEU A 106 20.53 -0.52 -13.99
CA LEU A 106 19.23 -0.89 -13.42
C LEU A 106 18.32 0.32 -13.23
N ILE A 107 18.84 1.42 -12.67
CA ILE A 107 18.05 2.65 -12.49
C ILE A 107 17.61 3.22 -13.83
N LYS A 108 18.50 3.29 -14.83
CA LYS A 108 18.16 3.77 -16.18
C LYS A 108 17.03 2.97 -16.82
N ASN A 109 17.04 1.64 -16.65
CA ASN A 109 16.04 0.76 -17.26
C ASN A 109 14.72 0.73 -16.49
N LEU A 110 14.78 0.77 -15.15
CA LEU A 110 13.62 0.57 -14.29
C LEU A 110 12.87 1.87 -13.98
N ALA A 111 13.53 3.03 -13.98
CA ALA A 111 12.93 4.30 -13.64
C ALA A 111 11.84 4.73 -14.64
N ALA A 112 10.66 5.10 -14.15
CA ALA A 112 9.62 5.77 -14.95
C ALA A 112 10.18 7.13 -15.47
N ALA A 113 10.06 7.39 -16.78
CA ALA A 113 10.67 8.52 -17.53
C ALA A 113 10.56 9.89 -16.83
N GLU A 114 11.48 10.86 -16.88
CA GLU A 114 12.78 11.06 -17.55
C GLU A 114 13.96 11.06 -16.53
N PRO A 115 15.09 10.40 -16.78
CA PRO A 115 16.31 10.51 -15.95
C PRO A 115 16.90 11.93 -15.91
N SER A 116 16.56 12.77 -16.89
CA SER A 116 16.98 14.18 -17.01
C SER A 116 16.44 15.06 -15.88
N ALA A 117 15.23 14.79 -15.38
CA ALA A 117 14.65 15.54 -14.25
C ALA A 117 15.40 15.33 -12.93
N LEU A 118 16.15 14.23 -12.82
CA LEU A 118 16.96 13.88 -11.65
C LEU A 118 18.43 14.32 -11.79
N GLY A 119 18.82 14.95 -12.90
CA GLY A 119 20.22 15.32 -13.19
C GLY A 119 21.18 14.11 -13.26
N LEU A 120 20.66 12.89 -13.34
CA LEU A 120 21.45 11.67 -13.16
C LEU A 120 22.57 11.54 -14.19
N ASP A 121 22.34 11.95 -15.45
CA ASP A 121 23.35 11.94 -16.51
C ASP A 121 24.56 12.86 -16.23
N THR A 122 24.42 13.84 -15.34
CA THR A 122 25.49 14.77 -14.95
C THR A 122 26.20 14.36 -13.65
N TYR A 123 25.56 13.55 -12.79
CA TYR A 123 26.03 13.29 -11.41
C TYR A 123 26.28 11.81 -11.06
N TYR A 124 26.28 10.87 -12.00
CA TYR A 124 26.55 9.44 -11.71
C TYR A 124 27.83 9.16 -10.91
N LYS A 125 28.88 9.95 -11.12
CA LYS A 125 30.14 9.82 -10.37
C LYS A 125 30.03 10.28 -8.92
N GLN A 126 29.10 11.18 -8.60
CA GLN A 126 28.92 11.69 -7.25
C GLN A 126 28.05 10.77 -6.39
N TYR A 127 27.18 9.94 -6.99
CA TYR A 127 26.20 9.12 -6.26
C TYR A 127 26.42 7.60 -6.38
N TYR A 128 27.66 7.18 -6.65
CA TYR A 128 28.02 5.79 -6.91
C TYR A 128 27.70 4.81 -5.77
N LEU A 129 27.75 5.25 -4.49
CA LEU A 129 27.48 4.35 -3.35
C LEU A 129 26.00 4.02 -3.21
N CYS A 130 25.10 5.00 -3.34
CA CYS A 130 23.67 4.69 -3.28
C CYS A 130 23.22 3.85 -4.50
N LEU A 131 23.86 4.03 -5.65
CA LEU A 131 23.63 3.20 -6.84
C LEU A 131 24.12 1.76 -6.63
N ALA A 132 25.28 1.57 -6.00
CA ALA A 132 25.76 0.26 -5.59
C ALA A 132 24.81 -0.41 -4.57
N ALA A 133 24.31 0.35 -3.59
CA ALA A 133 23.30 -0.13 -2.65
C ALA A 133 21.99 -0.55 -3.36
N ALA A 134 21.56 0.21 -4.36
CA ALA A 134 20.38 -0.10 -5.16
C ALA A 134 20.54 -1.43 -5.92
N ALA A 135 21.70 -1.65 -6.54
CA ALA A 135 22.00 -2.90 -7.25
C ALA A 135 21.86 -4.13 -6.35
N ALA A 136 22.43 -4.09 -5.15
CA ALA A 136 22.32 -5.18 -4.18
C ALA A 136 20.88 -5.37 -3.70
N THR A 137 20.17 -4.27 -3.43
CA THR A 137 18.78 -4.27 -2.95
C THR A 137 17.82 -4.90 -3.94
N ILE A 138 17.86 -4.45 -5.21
CA ILE A 138 17.01 -4.97 -6.28
C ILE A 138 17.35 -6.44 -6.54
N LYS A 139 18.64 -6.80 -6.64
CA LYS A 139 19.07 -8.19 -6.84
C LYS A 139 18.55 -9.14 -5.75
N TRP A 140 18.59 -8.70 -4.49
CA TRP A 140 18.04 -9.50 -3.39
C TRP A 140 16.53 -9.65 -3.48
N ILE A 141 15.81 -8.56 -3.78
CA ILE A 141 14.35 -8.58 -3.96
C ILE A 141 13.97 -9.58 -5.06
N GLU A 142 14.66 -9.54 -6.20
CA GLU A 142 14.36 -10.42 -7.32
C GLU A 142 14.61 -11.90 -6.99
N ALA A 143 15.66 -12.19 -6.22
CA ALA A 143 16.00 -13.53 -5.81
C ALA A 143 15.05 -14.08 -4.71
N GLU A 144 14.84 -13.32 -3.63
CA GLU A 144 14.07 -13.77 -2.47
C GLU A 144 12.56 -13.72 -2.70
N LYS A 145 12.07 -12.69 -3.42
CA LYS A 145 10.63 -12.49 -3.66
C LYS A 145 10.14 -13.11 -4.97
N GLY A 146 11.04 -13.53 -5.86
CA GLY A 146 10.68 -14.16 -7.13
C GLY A 146 9.91 -13.24 -8.07
N VAL A 147 10.14 -11.92 -7.98
CA VAL A 147 9.52 -10.90 -8.83
C VAL A 147 10.60 -10.14 -9.60
N ILE A 148 10.27 -9.63 -10.77
CA ILE A 148 11.11 -8.76 -11.58
C ILE A 148 10.41 -7.41 -11.65
N VAL A 149 11.16 -6.32 -11.48
CA VAL A 149 10.61 -4.97 -11.66
C VAL A 149 10.48 -4.70 -13.15
N THR A 150 9.33 -4.22 -13.59
CA THR A 150 9.06 -3.89 -14.99
C THR A 150 9.86 -2.65 -15.37
N ASN A 151 10.36 -2.59 -16.61
CA ASN A 151 11.04 -1.40 -17.10
C ASN A 151 10.11 -0.18 -17.03
N HIS A 152 10.70 0.98 -16.73
CA HIS A 152 9.98 2.26 -16.64
C HIS A 152 8.80 2.28 -15.64
N SER A 153 8.87 1.47 -14.59
CA SER A 153 7.79 1.32 -13.60
C SER A 153 8.16 1.73 -12.19
N LEU A 154 9.44 1.97 -11.92
CA LEU A 154 9.96 2.31 -10.61
C LEU A 154 10.03 3.83 -10.45
N LEU A 155 9.43 4.38 -9.41
CA LEU A 155 9.66 5.77 -9.05
C LEU A 155 11.01 5.86 -8.31
N VAL A 156 11.97 6.55 -8.90
CA VAL A 156 13.29 6.74 -8.29
C VAL A 156 13.42 8.18 -7.83
N THR A 157 13.73 8.37 -6.55
CA THR A 157 13.97 9.70 -5.96
C THR A 157 15.37 9.74 -5.38
N PHE A 158 16.08 10.84 -5.63
CA PHE A 158 17.36 11.09 -4.99
C PHE A 158 17.16 12.08 -3.85
N ASN A 159 17.16 11.56 -2.63
CA ASN A 159 17.06 12.36 -1.43
C ASN A 159 18.50 12.69 -0.97
N GLY A 160 19.02 13.82 -1.46
CA GLY A 160 20.04 14.54 -0.70
C GLY A 160 19.45 14.98 0.64
N SER A 161 20.23 15.09 1.70
CA SER A 161 19.73 15.46 3.04
C SER A 161 19.23 16.92 3.15
N PHE A 162 18.95 17.60 2.03
CA PHE A 162 18.86 19.05 1.96
C PHE A 162 17.43 19.61 1.79
N ASP A 163 16.49 18.91 1.15
CA ASP A 163 15.19 19.51 0.76
C ASP A 163 14.08 19.44 1.82
N HIS A 164 14.32 18.71 2.90
CA HIS A 164 13.38 18.55 4.01
C HIS A 164 13.98 19.03 5.33
N MET A 165 13.12 19.50 6.24
CA MET A 165 13.52 19.80 7.61
C MET A 165 13.90 18.51 8.33
N SER A 166 15.09 18.48 8.92
CA SER A 166 15.54 17.35 9.73
C SER A 166 14.90 17.43 11.12
N ILE A 167 14.28 16.32 11.55
CA ILE A 167 13.74 16.16 12.90
C ILE A 167 14.39 14.92 13.48
N ASP A 168 15.13 15.07 14.58
CA ASP A 168 15.74 13.93 15.24
C ASP A 168 14.67 13.05 15.94
N ALA A 169 14.97 11.77 16.14
CA ALA A 169 14.01 10.83 16.71
C ALA A 169 13.61 11.10 18.16
N THR A 170 14.41 11.85 18.91
CA THR A 170 14.01 12.30 20.25
C THR A 170 12.94 13.39 20.11
N SER A 171 13.13 14.35 19.21
CA SER A 171 12.10 15.35 18.86
C SER A 171 10.83 14.71 18.30
N VAL A 172 10.91 13.73 17.40
CA VAL A 172 9.74 13.01 16.87
C VAL A 172 8.90 12.39 17.99
N ARG A 173 9.56 11.77 18.99
CA ARG A 173 8.90 11.15 20.15
C ARG A 173 8.36 12.21 21.13
N ASN A 174 9.15 13.22 21.47
CA ASN A 174 8.78 14.25 22.44
C ASN A 174 7.62 15.11 21.95
N LEU A 175 7.58 15.41 20.64
CA LEU A 175 6.48 16.13 20.00
C LEU A 175 5.27 15.23 19.72
N GLU A 176 5.38 13.93 20.01
CA GLU A 176 4.34 12.92 19.73
C GLU A 176 3.82 13.04 18.29
N ILE A 177 4.73 13.16 17.31
CA ILE A 177 4.35 13.38 15.91
C ILE A 177 3.58 12.18 15.39
N ILE A 178 4.08 10.98 15.67
CA ILE A 178 3.54 9.72 15.15
C ILE A 178 2.87 8.90 16.23
N GLU A 179 3.56 8.61 17.33
CA GLU A 179 3.07 7.79 18.44
C GLU A 179 3.05 8.60 19.74
N PRO A 180 2.07 8.35 20.64
CA PRO A 180 2.02 9.01 21.94
C PRO A 180 3.07 8.45 22.91
N PHE A 181 3.54 9.27 23.84
CA PHE A 181 4.64 8.95 24.78
C PHE A 181 4.23 7.95 25.88
N HIS A 182 2.94 7.91 26.27
CA HIS A 182 2.41 7.05 27.33
C HIS A 182 1.33 6.09 26.80
N SER A 183 1.73 4.92 26.33
CA SER A 183 0.80 3.83 25.96
C SER A 183 0.52 2.84 27.10
N ASN A 184 1.40 2.75 28.12
CA ASN A 184 1.45 1.59 29.01
C ASN A 184 1.02 1.84 30.49
N LEU A 185 0.75 3.08 30.92
CA LEU A 185 0.62 3.38 32.36
C LEU A 185 -0.78 3.74 32.88
N LEU A 186 -1.78 3.94 32.03
CA LEU A 186 -3.13 4.29 32.50
C LEU A 186 -4.18 3.49 31.72
N GLY A 187 -4.76 2.48 32.39
CA GLY A 187 -5.87 1.65 31.91
C GLY A 187 -7.19 2.40 31.74
N THR A 188 -7.16 3.63 31.23
CA THR A 188 -8.34 4.44 30.93
C THR A 188 -8.42 4.67 29.42
N THR A 189 -9.62 4.54 28.88
CA THR A 189 -10.03 4.62 27.48
C THR A 189 -9.90 6.02 26.86
N ASN A 190 -8.98 6.87 27.35
CA ASN A 190 -8.74 8.18 26.78
C ASN A 190 -7.93 8.05 25.48
N LYS A 191 -8.65 8.27 24.38
CA LYS A 191 -8.23 8.16 22.98
C LYS A 191 -6.78 8.62 22.77
N LYS A 192 -5.93 7.68 22.38
CA LYS A 192 -4.57 7.84 21.83
C LYS A 192 -4.53 9.08 20.91
N ARG A 193 -3.73 10.11 21.21
CA ARG A 193 -3.67 11.33 20.39
C ARG A 193 -2.22 11.77 20.15
N SER A 194 -1.66 11.33 19.02
CA SER A 194 -0.49 11.93 18.38
C SER A 194 -0.94 12.90 17.27
N LEU A 195 -0.02 13.70 16.73
CA LEU A 195 -0.33 14.69 15.68
C LEU A 195 -0.84 13.96 14.43
N PHE A 196 -0.19 12.86 14.08
CA PHE A 196 -0.60 11.96 13.03
C PHE A 196 -2.03 11.43 13.26
N HIS A 197 -2.38 10.91 14.44
CA HIS A 197 -3.73 10.40 14.70
C HIS A 197 -4.81 11.48 14.61
N MET A 198 -4.48 12.73 14.93
CA MET A 198 -5.41 13.85 14.80
C MET A 198 -5.68 14.21 13.34
N LEU A 199 -4.65 14.16 12.49
CA LEU A 199 -4.74 14.49 11.06
C LEU A 199 -5.14 13.28 10.19
N LYS A 200 -5.05 12.04 10.71
CA LYS A 200 -5.34 10.80 9.98
C LYS A 200 -6.84 10.61 9.72
N THR A 201 -7.36 11.36 8.75
CA THR A 201 -8.72 11.23 8.21
C THR A 201 -8.75 10.85 6.71
N THR A 202 -7.56 10.59 6.15
CA THR A 202 -7.29 10.00 4.83
C THR A 202 -8.12 8.74 4.58
N LYS A 203 -8.49 8.51 3.32
CA LYS A 203 -9.33 7.38 2.90
C LYS A 203 -8.53 6.23 2.30
N THR A 204 -7.34 6.52 1.80
CA THR A 204 -6.44 5.57 1.16
C THR A 204 -5.24 5.25 2.07
N THR A 205 -4.67 4.06 1.89
CA THR A 205 -3.45 3.66 2.60
C THR A 205 -2.26 4.49 2.12
N GLY A 206 -2.14 4.72 0.80
CA GLY A 206 -1.11 5.60 0.23
C GLY A 206 -1.17 7.04 0.74
N GLY A 207 -2.35 7.66 0.81
CA GLY A 207 -2.52 9.00 1.39
C GLY A 207 -2.15 9.05 2.88
N THR A 208 -2.49 8.00 3.64
CA THR A 208 -2.06 7.85 5.04
C THR A 208 -0.55 7.78 5.19
N ARG A 209 0.12 7.02 4.31
CA ARG A 209 1.59 6.89 4.27
C ARG A 209 2.25 8.21 3.87
N LEU A 210 1.69 8.91 2.88
CA LEU A 210 2.16 10.22 2.45
C LEU A 210 2.01 11.26 3.57
N LEU A 211 0.89 11.27 4.29
CA LEU A 211 0.69 12.13 5.46
C LEU A 211 1.75 11.87 6.53
N ARG A 212 1.99 10.59 6.87
CA ARG A 212 3.04 10.21 7.83
C ARG A 212 4.42 10.73 7.38
N ALA A 213 4.76 10.54 6.11
CA ALA A 213 6.03 10.99 5.55
C ALA A 213 6.18 12.52 5.63
N ASN A 214 5.15 13.28 5.25
CA ASN A 214 5.17 14.74 5.29
C ASN A 214 5.27 15.31 6.72
N LEU A 215 4.76 14.59 7.72
CA LEU A 215 4.92 14.99 9.14
C LEU A 215 6.33 14.72 9.68
N LEU A 216 7.00 13.66 9.19
CA LEU A 216 8.37 13.33 9.57
C LEU A 216 9.41 14.13 8.79
N GLN A 217 9.05 14.58 7.58
CA GLN A 217 9.91 15.34 6.67
C GLN A 217 9.19 16.57 6.11
N PRO A 218 8.93 17.60 6.93
CA PRO A 218 8.34 18.84 6.44
C PRO A 218 9.18 19.47 5.32
N LEU A 219 8.51 20.05 4.33
CA LEU A 219 9.15 20.68 3.18
C LEU A 219 9.93 21.94 3.58
N LYS A 220 11.03 22.23 2.89
CA LYS A 220 11.72 23.54 2.97
C LYS A 220 11.39 24.48 1.81
N ASP A 221 11.00 23.95 0.65
CA ASP A 221 10.67 24.78 -0.51
C ASP A 221 9.36 25.54 -0.28
N ILE A 222 9.50 26.86 -0.11
CA ILE A 222 8.40 27.80 0.11
C ILE A 222 7.41 27.79 -1.07
N THR A 223 7.88 27.55 -2.29
CA THR A 223 7.04 27.53 -3.50
C THR A 223 6.06 26.36 -3.45
N THR A 224 6.56 25.16 -3.15
CA THR A 224 5.73 23.95 -2.99
C THR A 224 4.78 24.08 -1.80
N ILE A 225 5.24 24.67 -0.68
CA ILE A 225 4.37 24.90 0.48
C ILE A 225 3.21 25.82 0.11
N ASN A 226 3.48 26.96 -0.49
CA ASN A 226 2.44 27.91 -0.91
C ASN A 226 1.50 27.28 -1.95
N THR A 227 2.02 26.52 -2.92
CA THR A 227 1.19 25.82 -3.91
C THR A 227 0.17 24.87 -3.24
N ARG A 228 0.54 24.21 -2.13
CA ARG A 228 -0.39 23.37 -1.36
C ARG A 228 -1.38 24.20 -0.53
N LEU A 229 -0.94 25.32 0.02
CA LEU A 229 -1.81 26.24 0.78
C LEU A 229 -2.85 26.89 -0.15
N ASP A 230 -2.47 27.27 -1.38
CA ASP A 230 -3.39 27.85 -2.38
C ASP A 230 -4.50 26.86 -2.75
N CYS A 231 -4.16 25.58 -2.84
CA CYS A 231 -5.13 24.50 -3.02
C CYS A 231 -6.10 24.40 -1.83
N LEU A 232 -5.61 24.52 -0.59
CA LEU A 232 -6.46 24.51 0.60
C LEU A 232 -7.38 25.73 0.65
N ASP A 233 -6.89 26.92 0.32
CA ASP A 233 -7.71 28.14 0.30
C ASP A 233 -8.84 28.04 -0.72
N GLU A 234 -8.58 27.47 -1.91
CA GLU A 234 -9.62 27.21 -2.90
C GLU A 234 -10.65 26.20 -2.39
N LEU A 235 -10.21 25.09 -1.78
CA LEU A 235 -11.11 24.08 -1.22
C LEU A 235 -12.00 24.65 -0.12
N MET A 236 -11.49 25.58 0.70
CA MET A 236 -12.24 26.21 1.78
C MET A 236 -13.15 27.34 1.30
N SER A 237 -12.85 27.93 0.15
CA SER A 237 -13.70 28.95 -0.48
C SER A 237 -14.79 28.35 -1.38
N ASN A 238 -14.64 27.09 -1.83
CA ASN A 238 -15.55 26.42 -2.75
C ASN A 238 -16.05 25.08 -2.18
N GLU A 239 -17.18 25.12 -1.46
CA GLU A 239 -17.78 23.93 -0.85
C GLU A 239 -18.15 22.85 -1.88
N GLN A 240 -18.65 23.26 -3.06
CA GLN A 240 -19.04 22.32 -4.11
C GLN A 240 -17.82 21.52 -4.61
N LEU A 241 -16.69 22.19 -4.80
CA LEU A 241 -15.42 21.54 -5.16
C LEU A 241 -14.97 20.58 -4.04
N PHE A 242 -14.96 21.03 -2.79
CA PHE A 242 -14.55 20.21 -1.64
C PHE A 242 -15.40 18.94 -1.49
N PHE A 243 -16.73 19.06 -1.52
CA PHE A 243 -17.64 17.92 -1.40
C PHE A 243 -17.60 17.02 -2.64
N GLY A 244 -17.51 17.60 -3.84
CA GLY A 244 -17.39 16.87 -5.10
C GLY A 244 -16.14 16.00 -5.15
N LEU A 245 -14.98 16.56 -4.81
CA LEU A 245 -13.72 15.81 -4.74
C LEU A 245 -13.73 14.77 -3.61
N SER A 246 -14.27 15.12 -2.44
CA SER A 246 -14.44 14.17 -1.32
C SER A 246 -15.31 12.97 -1.71
N GLN A 247 -16.38 13.19 -2.48
CA GLN A 247 -17.25 12.13 -2.98
C GLN A 247 -16.56 11.29 -4.05
N ALA A 248 -15.83 11.91 -4.98
CA ALA A 248 -15.08 11.22 -6.01
C ALA A 248 -14.01 10.29 -5.41
N LEU A 249 -13.21 10.80 -4.47
CA LEU A 249 -12.15 10.03 -3.81
C LEU A 249 -12.68 8.81 -3.04
N ARG A 250 -13.92 8.84 -2.52
CA ARG A 250 -14.56 7.68 -1.86
C ARG A 250 -14.83 6.50 -2.80
N LYS A 251 -14.86 6.73 -4.12
CA LYS A 251 -15.08 5.66 -5.11
C LYS A 251 -13.80 4.88 -5.41
N PHE A 252 -12.63 5.44 -5.10
CA PHE A 252 -11.37 4.72 -5.25
C PHE A 252 -11.20 3.69 -4.13
N PRO A 253 -10.67 2.50 -4.44
CA PRO A 253 -10.30 1.54 -3.41
C PRO A 253 -9.29 2.10 -2.40
N LYS A 254 -9.33 1.59 -1.16
CA LYS A 254 -8.38 2.03 -0.12
C LYS A 254 -6.93 1.70 -0.46
N GLU A 255 -6.72 0.59 -1.17
CA GLU A 255 -5.41 0.05 -1.54
C GLU A 255 -5.01 0.39 -2.98
N THR A 256 -5.57 1.46 -3.55
CA THR A 256 -5.28 1.84 -4.95
C THR A 256 -3.79 2.00 -5.22
N ASP A 257 -3.02 2.61 -4.31
CA ASP A 257 -1.56 2.73 -4.47
C ASP A 257 -0.88 1.36 -4.59
N ARG A 258 -1.20 0.43 -3.70
CA ARG A 258 -0.66 -0.93 -3.70
C ARG A 258 -1.04 -1.70 -4.97
N VAL A 259 -2.28 -1.54 -5.44
CA VAL A 259 -2.80 -2.23 -6.63
C VAL A 259 -2.10 -1.73 -7.89
N LEU A 260 -1.98 -0.41 -8.04
CA LEU A 260 -1.33 0.17 -9.22
C LEU A 260 0.14 -0.23 -9.28
N CYS A 261 0.81 -0.26 -8.13
CA CYS A 261 2.19 -0.73 -8.02
C CYS A 261 2.35 -2.26 -8.16
N HIS A 262 1.29 -3.06 -7.98
CA HIS A 262 1.35 -4.50 -8.25
C HIS A 262 1.71 -4.79 -9.71
N PHE A 263 1.24 -3.96 -10.64
CA PHE A 263 1.55 -4.10 -12.06
C PHE A 263 3.00 -3.74 -12.40
N CYS A 264 3.71 -3.00 -11.53
CA CYS A 264 5.15 -2.77 -11.66
C CYS A 264 5.95 -4.08 -11.53
N PHE A 265 5.40 -5.10 -10.87
CA PHE A 265 6.10 -6.37 -10.66
C PHE A 265 5.60 -7.45 -11.63
N LYS A 266 6.54 -8.16 -12.25
CA LYS A 266 6.29 -9.35 -13.05
C LYS A 266 6.76 -10.58 -12.26
N PRO A 267 5.90 -11.58 -12.03
CA PRO A 267 6.37 -12.84 -11.45
C PRO A 267 7.49 -13.42 -12.32
N LYS A 268 8.59 -13.85 -11.69
CA LYS A 268 9.63 -14.60 -12.40
C LYS A 268 8.99 -15.92 -12.86
N LYS A 269 9.02 -16.21 -14.17
CA LYS A 269 8.58 -17.50 -14.71
C LYS A 269 9.57 -18.55 -14.21
N VAL A 270 9.38 -19.05 -13.00
CA VAL A 270 10.10 -20.22 -12.51
C VAL A 270 9.45 -21.40 -13.19
N THR A 271 10.14 -21.99 -14.17
CA THR A 271 9.87 -23.35 -14.60
C THR A 271 10.02 -24.23 -13.38
N ASN A 272 8.92 -24.57 -12.69
CA ASN A 272 8.79 -25.77 -11.88
C ASN A 272 7.37 -25.95 -11.35
N GLU A 273 6.88 -27.17 -11.56
CA GLU A 273 5.55 -27.74 -11.32
C GLU A 273 5.24 -28.00 -9.84
N VAL A 274 5.89 -27.29 -8.90
CA VAL A 274 5.83 -27.62 -7.48
C VAL A 274 5.32 -26.43 -6.66
N ALA A 275 4.01 -26.21 -6.71
CA ALA A 275 3.14 -25.71 -5.62
C ALA A 275 1.79 -25.20 -6.18
N GLY A 276 0.88 -26.11 -6.56
CA GLY A 276 -0.44 -25.73 -7.11
C GLY A 276 -1.27 -24.79 -6.20
N ALA A 277 -1.15 -24.92 -4.87
CA ALA A 277 -1.87 -24.07 -3.92
C ALA A 277 -1.31 -22.63 -3.80
N ASP A 278 0.02 -22.47 -3.91
CA ASP A 278 0.63 -21.13 -3.91
C ASP A 278 0.38 -20.40 -5.22
N ASN A 279 0.29 -21.14 -6.33
CA ASN A 279 -0.05 -20.57 -7.63
C ASN A 279 -1.47 -20.01 -7.64
N ALA A 280 -2.48 -20.77 -7.20
CA ALA A 280 -3.86 -20.29 -7.15
C ALA A 280 -4.04 -19.04 -6.27
N ARG A 281 -3.30 -18.94 -5.15
CA ARG A 281 -3.31 -17.74 -4.30
C ARG A 281 -2.70 -16.53 -5.00
N ARG A 282 -1.59 -16.71 -5.73
CA ARG A 282 -0.97 -15.64 -6.53
C ARG A 282 -1.91 -15.17 -7.63
N SER A 283 -2.50 -16.11 -8.38
CA SER A 283 -3.51 -15.82 -9.40
C SER A 283 -4.68 -15.04 -8.80
N GLN A 284 -5.18 -15.45 -7.62
CA GLN A 284 -6.25 -14.75 -6.91
C GLN A 284 -5.89 -13.30 -6.57
N VAL A 285 -4.67 -13.04 -6.08
CA VAL A 285 -4.20 -11.68 -5.78
C VAL A 285 -4.14 -10.84 -7.05
N LEU A 286 -3.63 -11.40 -8.15
CA LEU A 286 -3.56 -10.72 -9.44
C LEU A 286 -4.97 -10.37 -9.98
N ILE A 287 -5.91 -11.31 -9.88
CA ILE A 287 -7.32 -11.08 -10.27
C ILE A 287 -7.95 -9.99 -9.39
N SER A 288 -7.66 -9.99 -8.10
CA SER A 288 -8.10 -8.92 -7.21
C SER A 288 -7.53 -7.56 -7.65
N SER A 289 -6.26 -7.51 -8.05
CA SER A 289 -5.62 -6.28 -8.53
C SER A 289 -6.24 -5.75 -9.82
N ILE A 290 -6.59 -6.61 -10.79
CA ILE A 290 -7.23 -6.15 -12.03
C ILE A 290 -8.66 -5.63 -11.79
N ILE A 291 -9.43 -6.26 -10.89
CA ILE A 291 -10.76 -5.77 -10.49
C ILE A 291 -10.66 -4.40 -9.80
N LEU A 292 -9.65 -4.23 -8.95
CA LEU A 292 -9.38 -2.97 -8.27
C LEU A 292 -8.92 -1.87 -9.25
N LEU A 293 -8.10 -2.21 -10.25
CA LEU A 293 -7.72 -1.31 -11.33
C LEU A 293 -8.96 -0.88 -12.14
N LYS A 294 -9.82 -1.81 -12.55
CA LYS A 294 -11.10 -1.49 -13.22
C LYS A 294 -11.91 -0.49 -12.38
N THR A 295 -12.08 -0.77 -11.09
CA THR A 295 -12.84 0.09 -10.18
C THR A 295 -12.23 1.51 -10.08
N ALA A 296 -10.90 1.62 -10.04
CA ALA A 296 -10.21 2.91 -10.01
C ALA A 296 -10.38 3.67 -11.34
N LEU A 297 -10.26 3.00 -12.48
CA LEU A 297 -10.43 3.59 -13.81
C LEU A 297 -11.87 4.05 -14.05
N ASP A 298 -12.87 3.29 -13.58
CA ASP A 298 -14.29 3.65 -13.65
C ASP A 298 -14.64 4.86 -12.76
N ALA A 299 -13.81 5.18 -11.76
CA ALA A 299 -13.97 6.35 -10.91
C ALA A 299 -13.35 7.64 -11.50
N LEU A 300 -12.44 7.53 -12.47
CA LEU A 300 -11.75 8.69 -13.06
C LEU A 300 -12.70 9.73 -13.69
N PRO A 301 -13.76 9.36 -14.43
CA PRO A 301 -14.67 10.35 -15.00
C PRO A 301 -15.36 11.22 -13.94
N LEU A 302 -15.70 10.65 -12.78
CA LEU A 302 -16.30 11.39 -11.67
C LEU A 302 -15.29 12.37 -11.06
N LEU A 303 -14.04 11.95 -10.90
CA LEU A 303 -12.96 12.80 -10.39
C LEU A 303 -12.65 13.95 -11.37
N SER A 304 -12.57 13.65 -12.67
CA SER A 304 -12.38 14.65 -13.72
C SER A 304 -13.49 15.71 -13.72
N LYS A 305 -14.76 15.28 -13.60
CA LYS A 305 -15.90 16.20 -13.50
C LYS A 305 -15.79 17.13 -12.28
N ALA A 306 -15.33 16.62 -11.14
CA ALA A 306 -15.17 17.43 -9.93
C ALA A 306 -14.00 18.41 -10.02
N LEU A 307 -12.95 18.08 -10.78
CA LEU A 307 -11.74 18.90 -10.97
C LEU A 307 -11.87 19.96 -12.08
N LYS A 308 -12.85 19.84 -12.98
CA LYS A 308 -12.94 20.61 -14.23
C LYS A 308 -12.83 22.14 -14.05
N ASP A 309 -13.43 22.68 -12.99
CA ASP A 309 -13.50 24.12 -12.74
C ASP A 309 -12.50 24.60 -11.66
N ALA A 310 -11.55 23.74 -11.27
CA ALA A 310 -10.53 24.09 -10.28
C ALA A 310 -9.50 25.08 -10.85
N LYS A 311 -9.12 26.06 -10.04
CA LYS A 311 -8.30 27.22 -10.42
C LYS A 311 -6.91 27.20 -9.83
N SER A 312 -6.71 26.58 -8.67
CA SER A 312 -5.39 26.47 -8.06
C SER A 312 -4.46 25.68 -8.97
N PHE A 313 -3.20 26.14 -9.06
CA PHE A 313 -2.19 25.52 -9.92
C PHE A 313 -2.05 24.01 -9.69
N LEU A 314 -2.11 23.59 -8.42
CA LEU A 314 -2.04 22.16 -8.06
C LEU A 314 -3.23 21.37 -8.64
N LEU A 315 -4.47 21.81 -8.40
CA LEU A 315 -5.66 21.07 -8.86
C LEU A 315 -5.80 21.11 -10.38
N ALA A 316 -5.45 22.22 -11.02
CA ALA A 316 -5.43 22.34 -12.48
C ALA A 316 -4.41 21.38 -13.12
N ASN A 317 -3.20 21.26 -12.55
CA ASN A 317 -2.23 20.27 -13.00
C ASN A 317 -2.73 18.84 -12.79
N VAL A 318 -3.36 18.57 -11.65
CA VAL A 318 -3.98 17.26 -11.38
C VAL A 318 -5.09 16.95 -12.40
N TYR A 319 -5.93 17.92 -12.73
CA TYR A 319 -6.94 17.79 -13.78
C TYR A 319 -6.30 17.41 -15.12
N LYS A 320 -5.25 18.13 -15.54
CA LYS A 320 -4.50 17.85 -16.77
C LYS A 320 -3.89 16.45 -16.74
N THR A 321 -3.20 16.09 -15.66
CA THR A 321 -2.56 14.79 -15.49
C THR A 321 -3.55 13.64 -15.58
N ILE A 322 -4.76 13.77 -15.02
CA ILE A 322 -5.78 12.71 -15.00
C ILE A 322 -6.64 12.71 -16.26
N SER A 323 -7.10 13.88 -16.71
CA SER A 323 -8.16 14.01 -17.72
C SER A 323 -7.62 14.09 -19.14
N GLU A 324 -6.44 14.68 -19.35
CA GLU A 324 -5.83 14.84 -20.68
C GLU A 324 -4.89 13.68 -21.04
N ASN A 325 -4.69 12.73 -20.13
CA ASN A 325 -3.84 11.56 -20.39
C ASN A 325 -4.65 10.42 -21.02
N GLU A 326 -4.56 10.31 -22.35
CA GLU A 326 -5.25 9.29 -23.15
C GLU A 326 -4.93 7.85 -22.72
N LYS A 327 -3.79 7.62 -22.04
CA LYS A 327 -3.41 6.28 -21.55
C LYS A 327 -4.44 5.72 -20.60
N TYR A 328 -5.05 6.53 -19.72
CA TYR A 328 -6.07 5.99 -18.80
C TYR A 328 -7.32 5.51 -19.55
N PHE A 329 -7.72 6.21 -20.61
CA PHE A 329 -8.82 5.79 -21.47
C PHE A 329 -8.48 4.51 -22.24
N SER A 330 -7.27 4.44 -22.81
CA SER A 330 -6.76 3.24 -23.49
C SER A 330 -6.71 2.02 -22.56
N ILE A 331 -6.15 2.17 -21.35
CA ILE A 331 -6.11 1.10 -20.34
C ILE A 331 -7.55 0.68 -19.98
N ARG A 332 -8.45 1.63 -19.71
CA ARG A 332 -9.85 1.34 -19.36
C ARG A 332 -10.56 0.56 -20.47
N LYS A 333 -10.34 0.94 -21.74
CA LYS A 333 -10.89 0.22 -22.89
C LYS A 333 -10.38 -1.22 -22.96
N ARG A 334 -9.06 -1.42 -22.90
CA ARG A 334 -8.43 -2.76 -22.92
C ARG A 334 -8.92 -3.65 -21.77
N VAL A 335 -9.07 -3.08 -20.57
CA VAL A 335 -9.65 -3.77 -19.41
C VAL A 335 -11.11 -4.16 -19.69
N GLY A 336 -11.91 -3.24 -20.22
CA GLY A 336 -13.32 -3.47 -20.55
C GLY A 336 -13.57 -4.45 -21.70
N GLU A 337 -12.57 -4.71 -22.56
CA GLU A 337 -12.67 -5.74 -23.61
C GLU A 337 -12.64 -7.16 -23.02
N VAL A 338 -11.87 -7.38 -21.96
CA VAL A 338 -11.61 -8.71 -21.36
C VAL A 338 -12.38 -8.95 -20.07
N ILE A 339 -12.45 -7.95 -19.19
CA ILE A 339 -13.11 -8.03 -17.89
C ILE A 339 -14.60 -7.75 -18.07
N ASP A 340 -15.43 -8.52 -17.36
CA ASP A 340 -16.88 -8.36 -17.40
C ASP A 340 -17.31 -7.05 -16.71
N GLU A 341 -18.32 -6.37 -17.27
CA GLU A 341 -18.73 -5.03 -16.81
C GLU A 341 -19.33 -5.07 -15.40
N ASP A 342 -20.05 -6.15 -15.08
CA ASP A 342 -20.74 -6.36 -13.80
C ASP A 342 -19.78 -6.72 -12.67
N VAL A 343 -18.50 -6.89 -12.98
CA VAL A 343 -17.48 -7.23 -11.99
C VAL A 343 -17.15 -6.01 -11.14
N LEU A 344 -17.38 -6.17 -9.84
CA LEU A 344 -17.21 -5.14 -8.83
C LEU A 344 -16.32 -5.64 -7.69
N HIS A 345 -15.50 -4.74 -7.14
CA HIS A 345 -14.74 -5.03 -5.94
C HIS A 345 -15.67 -5.22 -4.72
N ALA A 346 -15.69 -6.44 -4.19
CA ALA A 346 -16.51 -6.82 -3.04
C ALA A 346 -15.65 -7.11 -1.80
N ARG A 347 -16.14 -6.72 -0.61
CA ARG A 347 -15.48 -7.00 0.67
C ARG A 347 -15.96 -8.29 1.34
N ALA A 348 -17.18 -8.73 1.04
CA ALA A 348 -17.72 -9.97 1.60
C ALA A 348 -16.95 -11.15 1.01
N PRO A 349 -16.33 -12.05 1.81
CA PRO A 349 -15.32 -12.98 1.29
C PRO A 349 -15.82 -13.94 0.21
N PHE A 350 -17.06 -14.44 0.33
CA PHE A 350 -17.64 -15.30 -0.70
C PHE A 350 -18.00 -14.52 -1.97
N ILE A 351 -18.58 -13.32 -1.83
CA ILE A 351 -18.88 -12.45 -2.97
C ILE A 351 -17.59 -12.10 -3.71
N ALA A 352 -16.52 -11.74 -2.99
CA ALA A 352 -15.21 -11.47 -3.56
C ALA A 352 -14.67 -12.67 -4.36
N ARG A 353 -14.78 -13.88 -3.82
CA ARG A 353 -14.43 -15.13 -4.52
C ARG A 353 -15.24 -15.31 -5.80
N THR A 354 -16.55 -15.11 -5.75
CA THR A 354 -17.41 -15.18 -6.94
C THR A 354 -16.99 -14.15 -7.99
N GLN A 355 -16.83 -12.89 -7.59
CA GLN A 355 -16.36 -11.81 -8.48
C GLN A 355 -15.02 -12.14 -9.14
N GLN A 356 -14.11 -12.80 -8.41
CA GLN A 356 -12.81 -13.27 -8.94
C GLN A 356 -12.96 -14.44 -9.92
N CYS A 357 -13.82 -15.43 -9.65
CA CYS A 357 -14.08 -16.55 -10.57
C CYS A 357 -14.72 -16.09 -11.90
N PHE A 358 -15.55 -15.05 -11.84
CA PHE A 358 -16.28 -14.51 -12.99
C PHE A 358 -15.69 -13.20 -13.52
N ALA A 359 -14.42 -12.90 -13.22
CA ALA A 359 -13.79 -11.64 -13.59
C ALA A 359 -13.71 -11.42 -15.11
N VAL A 360 -13.37 -12.47 -15.86
CA VAL A 360 -13.23 -12.44 -17.33
C VAL A 360 -14.56 -12.75 -18.01
N LYS A 361 -14.88 -12.10 -19.13
CA LYS A 361 -16.13 -12.36 -19.88
C LYS A 361 -16.26 -13.85 -20.27
N ALA A 362 -17.51 -14.32 -20.37
CA ALA A 362 -17.81 -15.68 -20.79
C ALA A 362 -17.36 -15.95 -22.24
N GLY A 363 -16.99 -17.20 -22.55
CA GLY A 363 -16.61 -17.60 -23.91
C GLY A 363 -15.18 -17.27 -24.32
N ILE A 364 -14.38 -16.59 -23.48
CA ILE A 364 -12.95 -16.34 -23.74
C ILE A 364 -12.12 -17.61 -23.59
N ASP A 365 -12.46 -18.47 -22.61
CA ASP A 365 -11.76 -19.74 -22.38
C ASP A 365 -12.74 -20.84 -21.96
N GLY A 366 -12.86 -21.89 -22.78
CA GLY A 366 -13.81 -22.97 -22.54
C GLY A 366 -13.50 -23.77 -21.26
N LEU A 367 -12.22 -23.90 -20.89
CA LEU A 367 -11.81 -24.58 -19.66
C LEU A 367 -12.17 -23.77 -18.41
N LEU A 368 -12.02 -22.44 -18.45
CA LEU A 368 -12.50 -21.53 -17.41
C LEU A 368 -14.02 -21.65 -17.23
N ASP A 369 -14.79 -21.74 -18.32
CA ASP A 369 -16.24 -21.88 -18.24
C ASP A 369 -16.68 -23.22 -17.62
N ILE A 370 -15.93 -24.32 -17.87
CA ILE A 370 -16.14 -25.61 -17.17
C ILE A 370 -15.82 -25.50 -15.67
N ALA A 371 -14.72 -24.83 -15.32
CA ALA A 371 -14.35 -24.61 -13.93
C ALA A 371 -15.41 -23.76 -13.18
N ARG A 372 -15.95 -22.73 -13.85
CA ARG A 372 -17.04 -21.89 -13.34
C ARG A 372 -18.32 -22.68 -13.08
N ARG A 373 -18.72 -23.57 -13.99
CA ARG A 373 -19.87 -24.47 -13.78
C ARG A 373 -19.67 -25.33 -12.53
N THR A 374 -18.49 -25.96 -12.42
CA THR A 374 -18.15 -26.76 -11.23
C THR A 374 -18.20 -25.95 -9.93
N PHE A 375 -17.76 -24.68 -9.97
CA PHE A 375 -17.85 -23.77 -8.84
C PHE A 375 -19.31 -23.42 -8.48
N CYS A 376 -20.17 -23.17 -9.47
CA CYS A 376 -21.60 -22.95 -9.28
C CYS A 376 -22.29 -24.18 -8.70
N ASP A 377 -22.14 -25.35 -9.32
CA ASP A 377 -22.79 -26.59 -8.92
C ASP A 377 -22.42 -26.97 -7.46
N THR A 378 -21.14 -26.80 -7.10
CA THR A 378 -20.70 -27.05 -5.72
C THR A 378 -21.24 -26.01 -4.74
N SER A 379 -21.36 -24.75 -5.15
CA SER A 379 -21.97 -23.70 -4.32
C SER A 379 -23.45 -23.96 -4.10
N GLU A 380 -24.17 -24.38 -5.13
CA GLU A 380 -25.58 -24.73 -5.06
C GLU A 380 -25.80 -25.96 -4.16
N ALA A 381 -24.98 -27.01 -4.32
CA ALA A 381 -25.03 -28.19 -3.46
C ALA A 381 -24.85 -27.85 -1.96
N ILE A 382 -23.99 -26.88 -1.63
CA ILE A 382 -23.79 -26.38 -0.26
C ILE A 382 -25.05 -25.72 0.29
N HIS A 383 -25.73 -24.90 -0.53
CA HIS A 383 -26.99 -24.25 -0.12
C HIS A 383 -28.13 -25.26 -0.01
N ASN A 384 -28.21 -26.23 -0.92
CA ASN A 384 -29.19 -27.31 -0.90
C ASN A 384 -29.00 -28.20 0.35
N LEU A 385 -27.75 -28.49 0.75
CA LEU A 385 -27.46 -29.19 2.00
C LEU A 385 -27.94 -28.40 3.23
N ALA A 386 -27.74 -27.08 3.24
CA ALA A 386 -28.25 -26.22 4.31
C ALA A 386 -29.78 -26.23 4.38
N ASN A 387 -30.48 -26.17 3.23
CA ASN A 387 -31.94 -26.28 3.16
C ASN A 387 -32.43 -27.62 3.71
N LYS A 388 -31.83 -28.73 3.24
CA LYS A 388 -32.12 -30.09 3.73
C LYS A 388 -32.02 -30.17 5.26
N TYR A 389 -30.98 -29.59 5.85
CA TYR A 389 -30.80 -29.62 7.31
C TYR A 389 -31.74 -28.68 8.07
N ARG A 390 -32.19 -27.57 7.48
CA ARG A 390 -33.25 -26.74 8.08
C ARG A 390 -34.54 -27.54 8.25
N GLU A 391 -34.89 -28.34 7.25
CA GLU A 391 -36.09 -29.18 7.25
C GLU A 391 -35.93 -30.44 8.12
N GLU A 392 -34.89 -31.24 7.87
CA GLU A 392 -34.64 -32.54 8.54
C GLU A 392 -34.51 -32.38 10.06
N PHE A 393 -33.84 -31.32 10.51
CA PHE A 393 -33.58 -31.08 11.95
C PHE A 393 -34.44 -29.98 12.57
N LYS A 394 -35.41 -29.43 11.82
CA LYS A 394 -36.29 -28.33 12.27
C LYS A 394 -35.49 -27.14 12.82
N LEU A 395 -34.46 -26.71 12.08
CA LEU A 395 -33.56 -25.59 12.43
C LEU A 395 -33.82 -24.38 11.51
N PRO A 396 -34.93 -23.65 11.65
CA PRO A 396 -35.37 -22.65 10.68
C PRO A 396 -34.39 -21.48 10.51
N ASN A 397 -33.67 -21.09 11.57
CA ASN A 397 -32.72 -19.96 11.51
C ASN A 397 -31.26 -20.42 11.29
N LEU A 398 -31.03 -21.64 10.81
CA LEU A 398 -29.68 -22.09 10.46
C LEU A 398 -29.10 -21.22 9.33
N LYS A 399 -28.00 -20.53 9.64
CA LYS A 399 -27.26 -19.68 8.72
C LYS A 399 -26.05 -20.40 8.15
N LEU A 400 -25.62 -19.95 6.98
CA LEU A 400 -24.48 -20.51 6.25
C LEU A 400 -23.40 -19.44 5.99
N PRO A 401 -22.79 -18.88 7.05
CA PRO A 401 -21.68 -17.95 6.90
C PRO A 401 -20.46 -18.60 6.21
N PHE A 402 -19.67 -17.77 5.55
CA PHE A 402 -18.44 -18.17 4.86
C PHE A 402 -17.24 -17.39 5.40
N ASN A 403 -16.10 -18.06 5.52
CA ASN A 403 -14.81 -17.40 5.70
C ASN A 403 -13.70 -18.06 4.87
N ASN A 404 -12.62 -17.32 4.61
CA ASN A 404 -11.53 -17.80 3.75
C ASN A 404 -10.73 -18.97 4.33
N ARG A 405 -10.78 -19.19 5.65
CA ARG A 405 -9.98 -20.22 6.33
C ARG A 405 -10.64 -21.60 6.25
N GLN A 406 -11.93 -21.69 6.61
CA GLN A 406 -12.66 -22.96 6.73
C GLN A 406 -13.73 -23.17 5.66
N GLY A 407 -14.03 -22.14 4.85
CA GLY A 407 -15.13 -22.17 3.89
C GLY A 407 -16.48 -21.87 4.55
N PHE A 408 -17.53 -22.51 4.06
CA PHE A 408 -18.86 -22.44 4.66
C PHE A 408 -18.94 -23.27 5.94
N TYR A 409 -19.71 -22.78 6.90
CA TYR A 409 -20.00 -23.50 8.14
C TYR A 409 -21.43 -23.20 8.57
N PHE A 410 -22.02 -24.06 9.38
CA PHE A 410 -23.35 -23.85 9.94
C PHE A 410 -23.25 -22.95 11.17
N SER A 411 -24.12 -21.95 11.25
CA SER A 411 -24.31 -21.12 12.45
C SER A 411 -25.76 -21.23 12.87
N ILE A 412 -25.99 -21.89 14.00
CA ILE A 412 -27.31 -22.25 14.51
C ILE A 412 -27.55 -21.46 15.80
N PRO A 413 -28.62 -20.65 15.92
CA PRO A 413 -28.94 -19.99 17.17
C PRO A 413 -29.20 -20.99 18.29
N GLN A 414 -28.64 -20.76 19.48
CA GLN A 414 -28.75 -21.70 20.59
C GLN A 414 -30.23 -21.96 20.99
N LYS A 415 -31.10 -20.96 20.80
CA LYS A 415 -32.55 -21.06 21.03
C LYS A 415 -33.28 -22.07 20.14
N ASP A 416 -32.72 -22.41 18.97
CA ASP A 416 -33.34 -23.33 18.02
C ASP A 416 -32.93 -24.79 18.30
N ILE A 417 -32.01 -25.01 19.24
CA ILE A 417 -31.48 -26.34 19.58
C ILE A 417 -32.31 -26.90 20.73
N GLN A 418 -33.24 -27.80 20.41
CA GLN A 418 -34.01 -28.54 21.41
C GLN A 418 -33.24 -29.81 21.81
N GLY A 419 -32.59 -29.78 22.96
CA GLY A 419 -31.82 -30.91 23.49
C GLY A 419 -30.40 -31.01 22.91
N LYS A 420 -29.98 -32.23 22.54
CA LYS A 420 -28.62 -32.48 22.02
C LYS A 420 -28.60 -32.36 20.50
N LEU A 421 -27.59 -31.65 19.98
CA LEU A 421 -27.37 -31.52 18.54
C LEU A 421 -27.17 -32.90 17.89
N PRO A 422 -27.74 -33.18 16.70
CA PRO A 422 -27.56 -34.45 16.00
C PRO A 422 -26.07 -34.82 15.80
N SER A 423 -25.76 -36.10 15.87
CA SER A 423 -24.37 -36.62 15.74
C SER A 423 -23.72 -36.36 14.38
N LYS A 424 -24.50 -35.98 13.35
CA LYS A 424 -23.97 -35.55 12.05
C LYS A 424 -23.12 -34.27 12.15
N PHE A 425 -23.39 -33.41 13.13
CA PHE A 425 -22.64 -32.17 13.32
C PHE A 425 -21.32 -32.43 14.05
N ILE A 426 -20.24 -31.96 13.45
CA ILE A 426 -18.86 -32.06 13.96
C ILE A 426 -18.29 -30.66 14.21
N GLN A 427 -17.17 -30.60 14.92
CA GLN A 427 -16.45 -29.34 15.21
C GLN A 427 -17.38 -28.27 15.83
N VAL A 428 -18.15 -28.69 16.85
CA VAL A 428 -19.16 -27.86 17.49
C VAL A 428 -18.47 -26.87 18.44
N LEU A 429 -18.59 -25.58 18.15
CA LEU A 429 -18.00 -24.48 18.91
C LEU A 429 -19.09 -23.46 19.27
N LYS A 430 -19.15 -23.06 20.54
CA LYS A 430 -20.05 -21.99 20.98
C LYS A 430 -19.45 -20.63 20.68
N HIS A 431 -20.19 -19.77 19.98
CA HIS A 431 -19.79 -18.41 19.67
C HIS A 431 -20.92 -17.42 19.96
N GLY A 432 -20.86 -16.80 21.14
CA GLY A 432 -21.95 -15.96 21.65
C GLY A 432 -23.25 -16.76 21.80
N ASN A 433 -24.31 -16.28 21.17
CA ASN A 433 -25.64 -16.92 21.18
C ASN A 433 -25.83 -17.95 20.04
N ASN A 434 -24.80 -18.22 19.24
CA ASN A 434 -24.85 -19.19 18.15
C ASN A 434 -23.88 -20.35 18.40
N ILE A 435 -24.22 -21.50 17.85
CA ILE A 435 -23.34 -22.67 17.74
C ILE A 435 -22.83 -22.74 16.31
N HIS A 436 -21.51 -22.75 16.18
CA HIS A 436 -20.81 -22.95 14.91
C HIS A 436 -20.44 -24.42 14.79
N CYS A 437 -20.79 -25.06 13.68
CA CYS A 437 -20.49 -26.46 13.43
C CYS A 437 -20.32 -26.74 11.93
N SER A 438 -19.82 -27.93 11.62
CA SER A 438 -19.67 -28.44 10.27
C SER A 438 -20.24 -29.85 10.17
N THR A 439 -20.21 -30.46 8.99
CA THR A 439 -20.50 -31.88 8.76
C THR A 439 -19.48 -32.47 7.79
N LEU A 440 -19.37 -33.80 7.73
CA LEU A 440 -18.50 -34.45 6.74
C LEU A 440 -18.93 -34.11 5.29
N GLU A 441 -20.24 -34.07 5.04
CA GLU A 441 -20.80 -33.65 3.74
C GLU A 441 -20.43 -32.21 3.39
N LEU A 442 -20.59 -31.27 4.33
CA LEU A 442 -20.24 -29.86 4.11
C LEU A 442 -18.72 -29.69 3.93
N ALA A 443 -17.91 -30.41 4.71
CA ALA A 443 -16.45 -30.38 4.58
C ALA A 443 -16.00 -30.87 3.19
N SER A 444 -16.58 -31.97 2.70
CA SER A 444 -16.32 -32.48 1.35
C SER A 444 -16.70 -31.48 0.26
N LEU A 445 -17.89 -30.86 0.37
CA LEU A 445 -18.33 -29.84 -0.56
C LEU A 445 -17.44 -28.58 -0.52
N ASN A 446 -17.00 -28.15 0.67
CA ASN A 446 -16.06 -27.03 0.81
C ASN A 446 -14.72 -27.30 0.11
N VAL A 447 -14.19 -28.53 0.22
CA VAL A 447 -12.96 -28.92 -0.48
C VAL A 447 -13.16 -28.84 -1.99
N ARG A 448 -14.27 -29.38 -2.51
CA ARG A 448 -14.61 -29.32 -3.94
C ARG A 448 -14.79 -27.89 -4.44
N ASN A 449 -15.53 -27.06 -3.70
CA ASN A 449 -15.75 -25.65 -4.05
C ASN A 449 -14.45 -24.85 -4.04
N LYS A 450 -13.58 -25.08 -3.06
CA LYS A 450 -12.25 -24.46 -2.99
C LYS A 450 -11.36 -24.88 -4.16
N SER A 451 -11.40 -26.15 -4.54
CA SER A 451 -10.68 -26.68 -5.71
C SER A 451 -11.17 -26.07 -7.01
N ALA A 452 -12.49 -25.98 -7.21
CA ALA A 452 -13.09 -25.36 -8.39
C ALA A 452 -12.74 -23.87 -8.50
N ALA A 453 -12.77 -23.13 -7.38
CA ALA A 453 -12.35 -21.74 -7.36
C ALA A 453 -10.85 -21.57 -7.68
N ALA A 454 -9.99 -22.46 -7.18
CA ALA A 454 -8.56 -22.42 -7.48
C ALA A 454 -8.28 -22.62 -8.97
N GLU A 455 -8.99 -23.54 -9.62
CA GLU A 455 -8.92 -23.76 -11.07
C GLU A 455 -9.40 -22.53 -11.84
N CYS A 456 -10.51 -21.92 -11.42
CA CYS A 456 -10.99 -20.66 -12.00
C CYS A 456 -9.90 -19.58 -11.95
N TYR A 457 -9.18 -19.44 -10.84
CA TYR A 457 -8.13 -18.43 -10.71
C TYR A 457 -6.96 -18.68 -11.64
N ILE A 458 -6.48 -19.92 -11.73
CA ILE A 458 -5.35 -20.28 -12.60
C ILE A 458 -5.72 -20.04 -14.06
N ARG A 459 -6.89 -20.50 -14.50
CA ARG A 459 -7.37 -20.27 -15.89
C ARG A 459 -7.58 -18.79 -16.18
N THR A 460 -8.14 -18.05 -15.23
CA THR A 460 -8.34 -16.59 -15.37
C THR A 460 -7.00 -15.88 -15.55
N GLU A 461 -5.95 -16.22 -14.80
CA GLU A 461 -4.62 -15.62 -14.98
C GLU A 461 -4.08 -15.84 -16.40
N VAL A 462 -4.27 -17.03 -16.97
CA VAL A 462 -3.88 -17.33 -18.37
C VAL A 462 -4.60 -16.39 -19.34
N CYS A 463 -5.91 -16.20 -19.18
CA CYS A 463 -6.68 -15.26 -20.00
C CYS A 463 -6.20 -13.80 -19.84
N LEU A 464 -5.66 -13.44 -18.68
CA LEU A 464 -5.20 -12.10 -18.39
C LEU A 464 -3.76 -11.82 -18.88
N GLU A 465 -2.96 -12.82 -19.28
CA GLU A 465 -1.53 -12.62 -19.57
C GLU A 465 -1.28 -11.51 -20.61
N ALA A 466 -2.01 -11.53 -21.72
CA ALA A 466 -1.90 -10.51 -22.77
C ALA A 466 -2.32 -9.12 -22.27
N LEU A 467 -3.45 -9.03 -21.56
CA LEU A 467 -3.94 -7.78 -20.98
C LEU A 467 -2.92 -7.20 -20.00
N LEU A 468 -2.38 -8.01 -19.09
CA LEU A 468 -1.39 -7.58 -18.11
C LEU A 468 -0.11 -7.05 -18.76
N ASN A 469 0.36 -7.69 -19.83
CA ASN A 469 1.52 -7.20 -20.57
C ASN A 469 1.24 -5.84 -21.21
N SER A 470 0.05 -5.66 -21.81
CA SER A 470 -0.35 -4.37 -22.39
C SER A 470 -0.53 -3.26 -21.33
N ILE A 471 -0.99 -3.60 -20.12
CA ILE A 471 -1.09 -2.64 -19.01
C ILE A 471 0.30 -2.22 -18.53
N ARG A 472 1.25 -3.17 -18.49
CA ARG A 472 2.64 -2.92 -18.07
C ARG A 472 3.37 -1.93 -18.96
N GLU A 473 3.03 -1.84 -20.25
CA GLU A 473 3.58 -0.83 -21.16
C GLU A 473 3.22 0.61 -20.76
N ASP A 474 2.09 0.80 -20.07
CA ASP A 474 1.60 2.09 -19.60
C ASP A 474 1.64 2.23 -18.07
N VAL A 475 2.43 1.39 -17.38
CA VAL A 475 2.47 1.33 -15.91
C VAL A 475 2.91 2.65 -15.26
N SER A 476 3.73 3.45 -15.96
CA SER A 476 4.14 4.78 -15.49
C SER A 476 2.96 5.76 -15.36
N ALA A 477 1.91 5.61 -16.17
CA ALA A 477 0.69 6.38 -15.99
C ALA A 477 -0.04 5.93 -14.70
N LEU A 478 -0.03 4.63 -14.41
CA LEU A 478 -0.65 4.10 -13.19
C LEU A 478 0.09 4.53 -11.93
N THR A 479 1.42 4.58 -11.93
CA THR A 479 2.19 5.10 -10.78
C THR A 479 1.92 6.58 -10.55
N LEU A 480 1.87 7.37 -11.63
CA LEU A 480 1.51 8.79 -11.55
C LEU A 480 0.09 9.00 -10.99
N LEU A 481 -0.88 8.19 -11.43
CA LEU A 481 -2.22 8.20 -10.86
C LEU A 481 -2.21 7.88 -9.36
N ALA A 482 -1.43 6.91 -8.92
CA ALA A 482 -1.29 6.56 -7.51
C ALA A 482 -0.79 7.75 -6.69
N GLU A 483 0.26 8.44 -7.14
CA GLU A 483 0.84 9.61 -6.47
C GLU A 483 -0.17 10.74 -6.34
N VAL A 484 -0.85 11.06 -7.44
CA VAL A 484 -1.87 12.12 -7.48
C VAL A 484 -3.01 11.80 -6.52
N LEU A 485 -3.51 10.56 -6.50
CA LEU A 485 -4.57 10.15 -5.57
C LEU A 485 -4.11 10.24 -4.11
N CYS A 486 -2.86 9.87 -3.81
CA CYS A 486 -2.30 9.99 -2.46
C CYS A 486 -2.20 11.46 -2.03
N LEU A 487 -1.74 12.34 -2.92
CA LEU A 487 -1.63 13.78 -2.68
C LEU A 487 -3.02 14.41 -2.43
N LEU A 488 -3.98 14.13 -3.31
CA LEU A 488 -5.36 14.60 -3.17
C LEU A 488 -5.99 14.10 -1.87
N ASP A 489 -5.82 12.82 -1.54
CA ASP A 489 -6.37 12.25 -0.30
C ASP A 489 -5.77 12.91 0.96
N MET A 490 -4.45 13.19 0.96
CA MET A 490 -3.82 13.93 2.04
C MET A 490 -4.37 15.37 2.12
N ILE A 491 -4.37 16.14 1.03
CA ILE A 491 -4.81 17.54 1.07
C ILE A 491 -6.29 17.65 1.46
N ILE A 492 -7.16 16.85 0.83
CA ILE A 492 -8.61 16.98 0.96
C ILE A 492 -9.10 16.26 2.22
N ASN A 493 -8.83 14.96 2.34
CA ASN A 493 -9.40 14.16 3.42
C ASN A 493 -8.65 14.30 4.74
N SER A 494 -7.39 14.76 4.75
CA SER A 494 -6.69 15.11 5.99
C SER A 494 -6.80 16.61 6.30
N PHE A 495 -6.13 17.47 5.53
CA PHE A 495 -5.98 18.87 5.89
C PHE A 495 -7.27 19.68 5.75
N ALA A 496 -7.88 19.71 4.56
CA ALA A 496 -9.13 20.47 4.33
C ALA A 496 -10.28 19.96 5.21
N TYR A 497 -10.43 18.64 5.36
CA TYR A 497 -11.41 18.06 6.29
C TYR A 497 -11.16 18.45 7.75
N THR A 498 -9.90 18.50 8.18
CA THR A 498 -9.57 18.94 9.55
C THR A 498 -9.89 20.42 9.74
N ILE A 499 -9.66 21.26 8.74
CA ILE A 499 -10.02 22.69 8.81
C ILE A 499 -11.55 22.84 8.88
N SER A 500 -12.29 22.20 7.97
CA SER A 500 -13.75 22.36 7.85
C SER A 500 -14.57 21.78 9.02
N THR A 501 -14.01 20.83 9.79
CA THR A 501 -14.69 20.21 10.92
C THR A 501 -14.38 20.87 12.27
N LYS A 502 -13.59 21.94 12.26
CA LYS A 502 -13.19 22.68 13.45
C LYS A 502 -13.80 24.08 13.42
N PRO A 503 -13.87 24.79 14.58
CA PRO A 503 -14.27 26.18 14.60
C PRO A 503 -13.44 27.01 13.61
N VAL A 504 -14.08 27.98 12.95
CA VAL A 504 -13.52 28.78 11.85
C VAL A 504 -12.18 29.42 12.23
N ASP A 505 -12.03 29.86 13.49
CA ASP A 505 -10.82 30.54 13.97
C ASP A 505 -9.69 29.61 14.43
N ARG A 506 -9.77 28.30 14.15
CA ARG A 506 -8.79 27.33 14.67
C ARG A 506 -7.53 27.20 13.84
N TYR A 507 -7.61 27.44 12.54
CA TYR A 507 -6.46 27.32 11.63
C TYR A 507 -6.42 28.54 10.71
N THR A 508 -5.23 29.10 10.55
CA THR A 508 -4.98 30.25 9.68
C THR A 508 -3.81 29.90 8.75
N ARG A 509 -3.85 30.41 7.51
CA ARG A 509 -2.74 30.27 6.58
C ARG A 509 -1.48 30.95 7.14
N PRO A 510 -0.34 30.24 7.26
CA PRO A 510 0.91 30.86 7.68
C PRO A 510 1.56 31.67 6.56
N GLU A 511 2.31 32.70 6.93
CA GLU A 511 3.17 33.46 6.02
C GLU A 511 4.64 33.02 6.18
N PHE A 512 5.35 32.89 5.06
CA PHE A 512 6.75 32.47 5.04
C PHE A 512 7.63 33.61 4.53
N THR A 513 8.70 33.89 5.27
CA THR A 513 9.73 34.88 4.90
C THR A 513 11.09 34.17 4.77
N SER A 514 11.91 34.56 3.78
CA SER A 514 13.27 34.01 3.60
C SER A 514 14.24 34.41 4.71
N SER A 515 13.95 35.51 5.41
CA SER A 515 14.70 36.02 6.54
C SER A 515 13.75 36.81 7.45
N GLY A 516 13.72 36.49 8.75
CA GLY A 516 12.83 37.15 9.70
C GLY A 516 12.68 36.36 10.99
N PRO A 517 12.17 36.99 12.07
CA PRO A 517 11.87 36.30 13.31
C PRO A 517 10.63 35.40 13.15
N LEU A 518 10.58 34.30 13.90
CA LEU A 518 9.36 33.50 14.05
C LEU A 518 8.36 34.27 14.92
N ALA A 519 7.25 34.71 14.32
CA ALA A 519 6.14 35.34 15.01
C ALA A 519 4.92 34.43 14.98
N ILE A 520 4.33 34.16 16.15
CA ILE A 520 3.10 33.36 16.29
C ILE A 520 2.14 34.16 17.16
N ASP A 521 1.07 34.67 16.56
CA ASP A 521 0.01 35.38 17.28
C ASP A 521 -1.06 34.41 17.77
N ALA A 522 -1.46 34.54 19.03
CA ALA A 522 -2.47 33.71 19.73
C ALA A 522 -2.36 32.19 19.47
N GLY A 523 -1.13 31.70 19.30
CA GLY A 523 -0.84 30.30 18.95
C GLY A 523 -1.40 29.31 19.95
N ARG A 524 -1.97 28.21 19.46
CA ARG A 524 -2.55 27.15 20.31
C ARG A 524 -1.88 25.82 20.04
N HIS A 525 -1.73 25.01 21.08
CA HIS A 525 -1.35 23.62 20.88
C HIS A 525 -2.44 22.93 20.05
N PRO A 526 -2.10 22.15 19.00
CA PRO A 526 -3.10 21.42 18.20
C PRO A 526 -4.01 20.48 19.03
N TYR A 527 -3.53 19.92 20.15
CA TYR A 527 -4.32 19.07 21.04
C TYR A 527 -5.24 19.89 21.95
N PRO A 528 -6.56 19.64 21.97
CA PRO A 528 -7.43 20.18 23.01
C PRO A 528 -7.00 19.64 24.38
N GLY A 529 -6.66 20.52 25.33
CA GLY A 529 -6.42 20.18 26.74
C GLY A 529 -4.95 20.11 27.19
N LYS A 530 -3.96 20.20 26.29
CA LYS A 530 -2.57 20.51 26.69
C LYS A 530 -2.45 22.03 26.82
N HIS A 531 -2.76 22.56 27.99
CA HIS A 531 -2.36 23.92 28.32
C HIS A 531 -0.84 23.98 28.27
N THR A 532 -0.30 24.94 27.49
CA THR A 532 1.09 25.36 27.59
C THR A 532 1.32 25.78 29.04
N ARG A 533 2.10 24.96 29.77
CA ARG A 533 2.69 25.39 31.04
C ARG A 533 3.90 26.23 30.76
#